data_AF-A0AAV3U748-F1
#
_entry.id   AF-A0AAV3U748-F1
#
_cell.length_a   1.000
_cell.length_b   1.000
_cell.length_c   1.000
_cell.angle_alpha   90.00
_cell.angle_beta   90.00
_cell.angle_gamma   90.00
#
_symmetry.space_group_name_H-M   'P 1'
#
loop_
_entity.id
_entity.type
_entity.pdbx_description
1 polymer ?
#
loop_
_entity_poly.entity_id
_entity_poly.type
_entity_poly.pdbx_seq_one_letter_code
_entity_poly.pdbx_strand_id
1 'polypeptide(L)'
;MILNSLTIDPSHFAERTGWSIKPQGACKGAQCVSLPDSVRNKNGSLNAAELANALGMPLIKDDKHTLWALGPESLNGHALTTAQAPHLVLPDVNGRPFDIASLRGQKVLLTTWASWCGCRTDGPIWSEVRERLHPKGLEIVTIAMDTGGVEAVQEWIEMARPRHPALIDQAHCMGELFGVVNVPNGIWINEEGFIVRPPEPSWPGRTPVTELALEDIEKWESVKQLTPEHIEILKQVKQMRFETQLYLEMLEDWVELGAESRYALPEEEVIARSQPRSPSVAEAAARYELGQHLHLAGFHEDAIPHWREAHRLQPNNWTYKRQAWSFEDPAVQNPKDVYDGSMLEDLLEIGAINYYPKIIP
;
A
#
# COMPACT_ATOMS: atom_id res chain seq x y z
N MET A 1 0.90 3.00 -14.09
CA MET A 1 0.82 2.07 -15.24
C MET A 1 2.01 2.28 -16.18
N ILE A 2 2.82 1.24 -16.40
CA ILE A 2 3.92 1.26 -17.39
C ILE A 2 3.41 1.11 -18.82
N LEU A 3 3.94 1.91 -19.74
CA LEU A 3 3.60 1.97 -21.16
C LEU A 3 4.86 1.87 -22.02
N ASN A 4 4.79 1.11 -23.11
CA ASN A 4 5.84 1.01 -24.14
C ASN A 4 5.57 1.92 -25.36
N SER A 5 4.43 2.61 -25.36
CA SER A 5 4.04 3.60 -26.37
C SER A 5 3.01 4.56 -25.78
N LEU A 6 2.77 5.69 -26.45
CA LEU A 6 1.73 6.65 -26.05
C LEU A 6 0.32 6.25 -26.48
N THR A 7 0.11 4.98 -26.81
CA THR A 7 -1.19 4.43 -27.20
C THR A 7 -1.66 3.43 -26.16
N ILE A 8 -2.84 3.67 -25.57
CA ILE A 8 -3.39 2.83 -24.50
C ILE A 8 -4.67 2.14 -24.98
N ASP A 9 -4.80 0.85 -24.68
CA ASP A 9 -6.06 0.13 -24.82
C ASP A 9 -7.08 0.60 -23.75
N PRO A 10 -8.31 0.99 -24.11
CA PRO A 10 -9.28 1.50 -23.15
C PRO A 10 -9.66 0.51 -22.03
N SER A 11 -9.69 -0.79 -22.31
CA SER A 11 -10.00 -1.80 -21.30
C SER A 11 -8.83 -1.96 -20.33
N HIS A 12 -7.61 -2.04 -20.84
CA HIS A 12 -6.41 -2.08 -19.98
C HIS A 12 -6.29 -0.81 -19.11
N PHE A 13 -6.60 0.37 -19.66
CA PHE A 13 -6.65 1.61 -18.88
C PHE A 13 -7.69 1.53 -17.75
N ALA A 14 -8.88 1.03 -18.04
CA ALA A 14 -9.95 0.88 -17.04
C ALA A 14 -9.60 -0.14 -15.96
N GLU A 15 -9.00 -1.27 -16.33
CA GLU A 15 -8.55 -2.29 -15.39
C GLU A 15 -7.46 -1.77 -14.45
N ARG A 16 -6.52 -0.97 -14.95
CA ARG A 16 -5.40 -0.47 -14.15
C ARG A 16 -5.73 0.73 -13.29
N THR A 17 -6.64 1.60 -13.72
CA THR A 17 -6.87 2.90 -13.07
C THR A 17 -8.27 3.05 -12.45
N GLY A 18 -9.20 2.17 -12.82
CA GLY A 18 -10.62 2.28 -12.49
C GLY A 18 -11.39 3.28 -13.36
N TRP A 19 -10.73 3.98 -14.29
CA TRP A 19 -11.37 4.94 -15.18
C TRP A 19 -11.93 4.27 -16.45
N SER A 20 -13.24 4.28 -16.59
CA SER A 20 -13.94 3.78 -17.77
C SER A 20 -14.16 4.88 -18.80
N ILE A 21 -13.89 4.59 -20.07
CA ILE A 21 -14.03 5.54 -21.16
C ILE A 21 -15.46 5.47 -21.76
N LYS A 22 -16.30 6.46 -21.44
CA LYS A 22 -17.72 6.56 -21.83
C LYS A 22 -17.95 7.68 -22.87
N PRO A 23 -19.14 7.76 -23.51
CA PRO A 23 -19.44 8.84 -24.46
C PRO A 23 -19.28 10.25 -23.89
N GLN A 24 -19.63 10.45 -22.61
CA GLN A 24 -19.52 11.72 -21.90
C GLN A 24 -18.10 12.06 -21.40
N GLY A 25 -17.12 11.16 -21.57
CA GLY A 25 -15.75 11.34 -21.09
C GLY A 25 -15.20 10.12 -20.33
N ALA A 26 -14.11 10.33 -19.59
CA ALA A 26 -13.56 9.32 -18.67
C ALA A 26 -14.32 9.39 -17.35
N CYS A 27 -14.77 8.25 -16.82
CA CYS A 27 -15.55 8.19 -15.60
C CYS A 27 -15.02 7.16 -14.60
N LYS A 28 -15.04 7.53 -13.31
CA LYS A 28 -14.70 6.66 -12.18
C LYS A 28 -15.74 6.88 -11.08
N GLY A 29 -16.54 5.85 -10.80
CA GLY A 29 -17.75 5.98 -9.98
C GLY A 29 -18.72 7.03 -10.56
N ALA A 30 -19.13 8.00 -9.72
CA ALA A 30 -19.99 9.11 -10.11
C ALA A 30 -19.24 10.27 -10.80
N GLN A 31 -17.90 10.29 -10.74
CA GLN A 31 -17.09 11.33 -11.35
C GLN A 31 -16.91 11.06 -12.85
N CYS A 32 -17.10 12.09 -13.67
CA CYS A 32 -16.80 12.05 -15.09
C CYS A 32 -16.06 13.33 -15.51
N VAL A 33 -14.95 13.17 -16.24
CA VAL A 33 -14.17 14.25 -16.83
C VAL A 33 -14.37 14.23 -18.34
N SER A 34 -14.84 15.35 -18.89
CA SER A 34 -14.98 15.51 -20.34
C SER A 34 -13.61 15.40 -21.00
N LEU A 35 -13.51 14.60 -22.07
CA LEU A 35 -12.28 14.40 -22.81
C LEU A 35 -12.35 15.14 -24.14
N PRO A 36 -11.26 15.79 -24.59
CA PRO A 36 -11.21 16.32 -25.95
C PRO A 36 -11.19 15.18 -26.98
N ASP A 37 -11.66 15.47 -28.19
CA ASP A 37 -11.70 14.48 -29.29
C ASP A 37 -10.30 13.93 -29.63
N SER A 38 -9.23 14.69 -29.33
CA SER A 38 -7.83 14.29 -29.51
C SER A 38 -7.41 13.08 -28.66
N VAL A 39 -8.12 12.79 -27.57
CA VAL A 39 -7.81 11.64 -26.70
C VAL A 39 -8.08 10.32 -27.42
N ARG A 40 -9.11 10.25 -28.26
CA ARG A 40 -9.48 9.00 -28.96
C ARG A 40 -8.87 8.98 -30.36
N ASN A 41 -7.95 8.04 -30.57
CA ASN A 41 -7.41 7.75 -31.88
C ASN A 41 -8.49 7.15 -32.79
N LYS A 42 -8.30 7.26 -34.11
CA LYS A 42 -9.25 6.73 -35.12
C LYS A 42 -9.51 5.22 -35.00
N ASN A 43 -8.58 4.46 -34.43
CA ASN A 43 -8.69 3.02 -34.20
C ASN A 43 -9.33 2.65 -32.85
N GLY A 44 -9.80 3.64 -32.07
CA GLY A 44 -10.45 3.43 -30.78
C GLY A 44 -9.51 3.40 -29.57
N SER A 45 -8.19 3.39 -29.78
CA SER A 45 -7.20 3.50 -28.70
C SER A 45 -7.13 4.93 -28.12
N LEU A 46 -6.51 5.07 -26.95
CA LEU A 46 -6.35 6.35 -26.26
C LEU A 46 -4.93 6.92 -26.47
N ASN A 47 -4.83 8.22 -26.67
CA ASN A 47 -3.58 8.96 -26.60
C ASN A 47 -3.23 9.21 -25.12
N ALA A 48 -2.14 8.58 -24.66
CA ALA A 48 -1.71 8.64 -23.27
C ALA A 48 -1.43 10.07 -22.78
N ALA A 49 -0.80 10.91 -23.61
CA ALA A 49 -0.40 12.26 -23.20
C ALA A 49 -1.62 13.19 -23.06
N GLU A 50 -2.55 13.13 -24.02
CA GLU A 50 -3.79 13.91 -23.98
C GLU A 50 -4.68 13.47 -22.82
N LEU A 51 -4.79 12.15 -22.60
CA LEU A 51 -5.56 11.57 -21.50
C LEU A 51 -4.96 11.96 -20.14
N ALA A 52 -3.64 11.85 -20.01
CA ALA A 52 -2.91 12.20 -18.79
C ALA A 52 -3.13 13.67 -18.41
N ASN A 53 -3.02 14.57 -19.39
CA ASN A 53 -3.29 15.99 -19.20
C ASN A 53 -4.75 16.26 -18.79
N ALA A 54 -5.72 15.60 -19.43
CA ALA A 54 -7.13 15.78 -19.10
C ALA A 54 -7.49 15.29 -17.68
N LEU A 55 -6.85 14.22 -17.21
CA LEU A 55 -7.11 13.61 -15.90
C LEU A 55 -6.15 14.05 -14.79
N GLY A 56 -5.23 14.99 -15.06
CA GLY A 56 -4.22 15.40 -14.09
C GLY A 56 -3.36 14.23 -13.60
N MET A 57 -3.05 13.30 -14.50
CA MET A 57 -2.18 12.15 -14.25
C MET A 57 -0.78 12.50 -14.75
N PRO A 58 0.28 12.27 -13.96
CA PRO A 58 1.64 12.48 -14.42
C PRO A 58 2.04 11.39 -15.41
N LEU A 59 2.77 11.77 -16.46
CA LEU A 59 3.29 10.85 -17.46
C LEU A 59 4.81 11.00 -17.53
N ILE A 60 5.50 10.10 -16.83
CA ILE A 60 6.96 10.13 -16.68
C ILE A 60 7.59 9.32 -17.78
N LYS A 61 8.47 9.95 -18.57
CA LYS A 61 9.24 9.27 -19.61
C LYS A 61 10.58 8.80 -19.05
N ASP A 62 10.96 7.58 -19.40
CA ASP A 62 12.33 7.12 -19.36
C ASP A 62 12.86 6.97 -20.79
N ASP A 63 13.77 7.87 -21.17
CA ASP A 63 14.37 7.90 -22.51
C ASP A 63 15.30 6.70 -22.75
N LYS A 64 15.94 6.17 -21.69
CA LYS A 64 16.95 5.12 -21.81
C LYS A 64 16.33 3.80 -22.28
N HIS A 65 15.19 3.44 -21.70
CA HIS A 65 14.47 2.19 -22.01
C HIS A 65 13.25 2.42 -22.92
N THR A 66 12.98 3.66 -23.33
CA THR A 66 11.83 4.02 -24.18
C THR A 66 10.51 3.60 -23.55
N LEU A 67 10.34 3.94 -22.28
CA LEU A 67 9.16 3.63 -21.47
C LEU A 67 8.49 4.91 -20.96
N TRP A 68 7.23 4.77 -20.58
CA TRP A 68 6.50 5.78 -19.83
C TRP A 68 5.82 5.16 -18.62
N ALA A 69 5.71 5.90 -17.53
CA ALA A 69 4.89 5.56 -16.38
C ALA A 69 3.78 6.62 -16.23
N LEU A 70 2.54 6.19 -16.42
CA LEU A 70 1.35 6.97 -16.16
C LEU A 70 0.95 6.78 -14.69
N GLY A 71 1.09 7.81 -13.87
CA GLY A 71 0.68 7.78 -12.46
C GLY A 71 -0.82 7.97 -12.24
N PRO A 72 -1.27 7.94 -10.97
CA PRO A 72 -2.67 8.09 -10.61
C PRO A 72 -3.16 9.54 -10.83
N GLU A 73 -4.48 9.72 -10.90
CA GLU A 73 -5.07 11.06 -10.96
C GLU A 73 -4.81 11.85 -9.67
N SER A 74 -4.73 13.18 -9.79
CA SER A 74 -4.63 14.11 -8.65
C SER A 74 -5.78 15.13 -8.58
N LEU A 75 -6.91 14.84 -9.26
CA LEU A 75 -7.99 15.80 -9.51
C LEU A 75 -8.70 16.33 -8.25
N ASN A 76 -8.90 15.49 -7.24
CA ASN A 76 -9.64 15.84 -6.02
C ASN A 76 -8.73 16.03 -4.80
N GLY A 77 -7.40 15.93 -4.98
CA GLY A 77 -6.43 16.09 -3.90
C GLY A 77 -6.33 14.91 -2.93
N HIS A 78 -7.01 13.78 -3.18
CA HIS A 78 -7.08 12.63 -2.29
C HIS A 78 -6.82 11.31 -3.02
N ALA A 79 -6.38 10.29 -2.27
CA ALA A 79 -6.08 8.98 -2.82
C ALA A 79 -7.33 8.25 -3.31
N LEU A 80 -8.41 8.37 -2.54
CA LEU A 80 -9.73 7.86 -2.89
C LEU A 80 -10.56 8.99 -3.51
N THR A 81 -11.19 8.69 -4.65
CA THR A 81 -12.16 9.59 -5.31
C THR A 81 -13.61 9.27 -4.96
N THR A 82 -13.84 8.07 -4.43
CA THR A 82 -15.12 7.57 -3.96
C THR A 82 -14.87 6.63 -2.78
N ALA A 83 -15.86 6.34 -1.95
CA ALA A 83 -15.75 5.30 -0.94
C ALA A 83 -15.92 3.88 -1.50
N GLN A 84 -16.36 3.71 -2.75
CA GLN A 84 -16.38 2.39 -3.38
C GLN A 84 -14.94 1.85 -3.47
N ALA A 85 -14.72 0.65 -2.95
CA ALA A 85 -13.40 0.03 -2.98
C ALA A 85 -12.92 -0.12 -4.43
N PRO A 86 -11.69 0.35 -4.76
CA PRO A 86 -11.10 0.12 -6.06
C PRO A 86 -11.09 -1.37 -6.43
N HIS A 87 -11.34 -1.68 -7.70
CA HIS A 87 -11.18 -3.04 -8.19
C HIS A 87 -9.71 -3.45 -8.02
N LEU A 88 -9.50 -4.59 -7.37
CA LEU A 88 -8.18 -5.09 -7.04
C LEU A 88 -8.17 -6.60 -7.21
N VAL A 89 -7.27 -7.07 -8.09
CA VAL A 89 -6.97 -8.48 -8.28
C VAL A 89 -5.50 -8.67 -7.99
N LEU A 90 -5.18 -9.53 -7.03
CA LEU A 90 -3.80 -9.86 -6.65
C LEU A 90 -3.59 -11.37 -6.65
N PRO A 91 -2.39 -11.86 -7.01
CA PRO A 91 -2.08 -13.27 -6.93
C PRO A 91 -1.82 -13.71 -5.49
N ASP A 92 -2.09 -14.98 -5.19
CA ASP A 92 -1.53 -15.67 -4.02
C ASP A 92 -0.09 -16.15 -4.27
N VAL A 93 0.51 -16.82 -3.28
CA VAL A 93 1.88 -17.38 -3.39
C VAL A 93 2.07 -18.39 -4.53
N ASN A 94 0.98 -18.99 -5.03
CA ASN A 94 1.01 -19.92 -6.16
C ASN A 94 0.71 -19.23 -7.50
N GLY A 95 0.62 -17.89 -7.52
CA GLY A 95 0.27 -17.11 -8.71
C GLY A 95 -1.21 -17.15 -9.08
N ARG A 96 -2.09 -17.69 -8.23
CA ARG A 96 -3.53 -17.76 -8.53
C ARG A 96 -4.15 -16.38 -8.28
N PRO A 97 -4.82 -15.77 -9.27
CA PRO A 97 -5.44 -14.47 -9.09
C PRO A 97 -6.62 -14.58 -8.12
N PHE A 98 -6.73 -13.61 -7.23
CA PHE A 98 -7.84 -13.43 -6.31
C PHE A 98 -8.41 -12.03 -6.48
N ASP A 99 -9.69 -11.96 -6.88
CA ASP A 99 -10.43 -10.69 -6.97
C ASP A 99 -11.07 -10.39 -5.63
N ILE A 100 -10.71 -9.25 -5.02
CA ILE A 100 -11.29 -8.80 -3.74
C ILE A 100 -12.81 -8.61 -3.86
N ALA A 101 -13.32 -8.26 -5.04
CA ALA A 101 -14.76 -8.12 -5.27
C ALA A 101 -15.53 -9.44 -5.13
N SER A 102 -14.85 -10.60 -5.17
CA SER A 102 -15.46 -11.90 -4.87
C SER A 102 -15.94 -12.04 -3.43
N LEU A 103 -15.48 -11.17 -2.52
CA LEU A 103 -15.89 -11.12 -1.11
C LEU A 103 -17.12 -10.24 -0.85
N ARG A 104 -17.75 -9.67 -1.88
CA ARG A 104 -19.02 -8.94 -1.72
C ARG A 104 -20.06 -9.79 -0.97
N GLY A 105 -20.80 -9.16 -0.08
CA GLY A 105 -21.70 -9.81 0.87
C GLY A 105 -21.05 -10.15 2.21
N GLN A 106 -19.75 -9.91 2.39
CA GLN A 106 -19.04 -10.05 3.66
C GLN A 106 -18.41 -8.71 4.07
N LYS A 107 -18.24 -8.50 5.38
CA LYS A 107 -17.33 -7.47 5.87
C LYS A 107 -15.91 -7.93 5.58
N VAL A 108 -15.05 -7.05 5.07
CA VAL A 108 -13.67 -7.40 4.73
C VAL A 108 -12.71 -6.44 5.44
N LEU A 109 -11.72 -7.02 6.13
CA LEU A 109 -10.51 -6.32 6.55
C LEU A 109 -9.37 -6.68 5.59
N LEU A 110 -8.89 -5.70 4.81
CA LEU A 110 -7.61 -5.81 4.14
C LEU A 110 -6.52 -5.34 5.11
N THR A 111 -5.50 -6.14 5.38
CA THR A 111 -4.36 -5.74 6.22
C THR A 111 -3.04 -5.94 5.47
N THR A 112 -2.23 -4.89 5.42
CA THR A 112 -0.98 -4.87 4.67
C THR A 112 0.22 -5.19 5.53
N TRP A 113 1.23 -5.82 4.94
CA TRP A 113 2.52 -6.10 5.57
C TRP A 113 3.61 -6.17 4.50
N ALA A 114 4.87 -6.33 4.90
CA ALA A 114 5.99 -6.52 3.97
C ALA A 114 7.11 -7.35 4.62
N SER A 115 7.93 -8.04 3.83
CA SER A 115 9.00 -8.93 4.35
C SER A 115 10.07 -8.15 5.13
N TRP A 116 10.29 -6.89 4.78
CA TRP A 116 11.25 -6.00 5.43
C TRP A 116 10.68 -5.33 6.70
N CYS A 117 9.40 -5.51 7.02
CA CYS A 117 8.76 -4.90 8.18
C CYS A 117 8.65 -5.88 9.37
N GLY A 118 8.58 -5.36 10.59
CA GLY A 118 8.35 -6.17 11.80
C GLY A 118 7.00 -6.90 11.79
N CYS A 119 6.00 -6.32 11.12
CA CYS A 119 4.65 -6.91 10.99
C CYS A 119 4.60 -8.20 10.17
N ARG A 120 5.68 -8.61 9.48
CA ARG A 120 5.77 -9.93 8.81
C ARG A 120 5.51 -11.12 9.73
N THR A 121 5.64 -10.90 11.05
CA THR A 121 5.41 -11.92 12.08
C THR A 121 3.98 -11.93 12.63
N ASP A 122 3.11 -11.02 12.19
CA ASP A 122 1.73 -10.86 12.70
C ASP A 122 0.72 -11.85 12.08
N GLY A 123 1.10 -12.54 10.99
CA GLY A 123 0.21 -13.45 10.23
C GLY A 123 -0.52 -14.53 11.06
N PRO A 124 0.16 -15.26 11.98
CA PRO A 124 -0.53 -16.19 12.88
C PRO A 124 -1.62 -15.53 13.72
N ILE A 125 -1.39 -14.30 14.18
CA ILE A 125 -2.29 -13.57 15.08
C ILE A 125 -3.51 -13.08 14.31
N TRP A 126 -3.33 -12.62 13.07
CA TRP A 126 -4.45 -12.37 12.16
C TRP A 126 -5.30 -13.61 11.90
N SER A 127 -4.67 -14.80 11.84
CA SER A 127 -5.41 -16.07 11.72
C SER A 127 -6.25 -16.41 12.96
N GLU A 128 -5.80 -16.04 14.16
CA GLU A 128 -6.58 -16.15 15.41
C GLU A 128 -7.76 -15.16 15.41
N VAL A 129 -7.52 -13.90 15.03
CA VAL A 129 -8.58 -12.88 14.92
C VAL A 129 -9.65 -13.31 13.93
N ARG A 130 -9.25 -13.80 12.75
CA ARG A 130 -10.17 -14.33 11.75
C ARG A 130 -11.02 -15.46 12.31
N GLU A 131 -10.41 -16.40 13.02
CA GLU A 131 -11.12 -17.55 13.62
C GLU A 131 -12.29 -17.12 14.50
N ARG A 132 -12.10 -16.03 15.24
CA ARG A 132 -13.09 -15.47 16.16
C ARG A 132 -14.17 -14.64 15.45
N LEU A 133 -13.81 -13.88 14.42
CA LEU A 133 -14.70 -12.90 13.79
C LEU A 133 -15.33 -13.38 12.47
N HIS A 134 -14.75 -14.39 11.81
CA HIS A 134 -15.32 -14.95 10.58
C HIS A 134 -16.70 -15.59 10.76
N PRO A 135 -17.00 -16.33 11.84
CA PRO A 135 -18.36 -16.78 12.12
C PRO A 135 -19.39 -15.64 12.28
N LYS A 136 -18.93 -14.40 12.51
CA LYS A 136 -19.74 -13.19 12.60
C LYS A 136 -19.82 -12.40 11.29
N GLY A 137 -19.26 -12.93 10.20
CA GLY A 137 -19.34 -12.33 8.87
C GLY A 137 -18.14 -11.47 8.44
N LEU A 138 -17.02 -11.51 9.18
CA LEU A 138 -15.77 -10.87 8.78
C LEU A 138 -14.85 -11.81 7.99
N GLU A 139 -14.46 -11.43 6.79
CA GLU A 139 -13.28 -11.98 6.12
C GLU A 139 -12.06 -11.10 6.36
N ILE A 140 -10.89 -11.72 6.52
CA ILE A 140 -9.61 -11.02 6.59
C ILE A 140 -8.83 -11.36 5.32
N VAL A 141 -8.14 -10.40 4.73
CA VAL A 141 -7.21 -10.63 3.62
C VAL A 141 -5.89 -9.99 4.00
N THR A 142 -4.83 -10.80 4.07
CA THR A 142 -3.47 -10.29 4.29
C THR A 142 -2.83 -10.00 2.93
N ILE A 143 -2.21 -8.82 2.78
CA ILE A 143 -1.61 -8.39 1.52
C ILE A 143 -0.15 -8.00 1.77
N ALA A 144 0.77 -8.78 1.21
CA ALA A 144 2.19 -8.49 1.24
C ALA A 144 2.51 -7.45 0.16
N MET A 145 2.81 -6.21 0.55
CA MET A 145 3.28 -5.16 -0.34
C MET A 145 4.80 -5.29 -0.47
N ASP A 146 5.24 -6.08 -1.43
CA ASP A 146 6.65 -6.40 -1.59
C ASP A 146 7.06 -6.60 -3.05
N THR A 147 7.89 -5.71 -3.59
CA THR A 147 8.43 -5.81 -4.94
C THR A 147 9.26 -7.09 -5.17
N GLY A 148 9.82 -7.69 -4.11
CA GLY A 148 10.49 -8.99 -4.18
C GLY A 148 9.56 -10.16 -4.50
N GLY A 149 8.23 -9.94 -4.48
CA GLY A 149 7.24 -10.93 -4.89
C GLY A 149 7.28 -12.18 -4.01
N VAL A 150 7.00 -13.34 -4.62
CA VAL A 150 6.95 -14.65 -3.93
C VAL A 150 8.25 -14.94 -3.18
N GLU A 151 9.41 -14.66 -3.78
CA GLU A 151 10.71 -14.96 -3.19
C GLU A 151 10.93 -14.26 -1.84
N ALA A 152 10.44 -13.04 -1.68
CA ALA A 152 10.59 -12.27 -0.44
C ALA A 152 9.60 -12.68 0.66
N VAL A 153 8.41 -13.18 0.29
CA VAL A 153 7.27 -13.29 1.23
C VAL A 153 6.87 -14.72 1.54
N GLN A 154 7.26 -15.70 0.73
CA GLN A 154 6.81 -17.09 0.83
C GLN A 154 7.06 -17.68 2.22
N GLU A 155 8.26 -17.49 2.79
CA GLU A 155 8.60 -18.04 4.11
C GLU A 155 7.66 -17.54 5.21
N TRP A 156 7.26 -16.27 5.15
CA TRP A 156 6.41 -15.63 6.15
C TRP A 156 4.95 -16.08 6.00
N ILE A 157 4.48 -16.24 4.75
CA ILE A 157 3.14 -16.77 4.45
C ILE A 157 3.04 -18.23 4.91
N GLU A 158 4.05 -19.06 4.62
CA GLU A 158 4.08 -20.46 5.03
C GLU A 158 4.15 -20.62 6.55
N MET A 159 4.94 -19.77 7.23
CA MET A 159 5.00 -19.71 8.69
C MET A 159 3.64 -19.34 9.28
N ALA A 160 2.94 -18.35 8.69
CA ALA A 160 1.65 -17.89 9.16
C ALA A 160 0.53 -18.92 9.02
N ARG A 161 0.64 -19.87 8.08
CA ARG A 161 -0.39 -20.87 7.74
C ARG A 161 -1.79 -20.25 7.68
N PRO A 162 -1.97 -19.19 6.85
CA PRO A 162 -3.17 -18.38 6.87
C PRO A 162 -4.39 -19.23 6.54
N ARG A 163 -5.48 -18.98 7.26
CA ARG A 163 -6.81 -19.53 6.96
C ARG A 163 -7.71 -18.54 6.24
N HIS A 164 -7.09 -17.54 5.65
CA HIS A 164 -7.67 -16.50 4.82
C HIS A 164 -6.87 -16.39 3.51
N PRO A 165 -7.39 -15.67 2.51
CA PRO A 165 -6.58 -15.23 1.37
C PRO A 165 -5.35 -14.45 1.84
N ALA A 166 -4.18 -14.91 1.41
CA ALA A 166 -2.90 -14.23 1.59
C ALA A 166 -2.33 -13.90 0.21
N LEU A 167 -2.30 -12.62 -0.11
CA LEU A 167 -2.04 -12.11 -1.46
C LEU A 167 -0.75 -11.30 -1.51
N ILE A 168 -0.21 -11.11 -2.71
CA ILE A 168 1.06 -10.43 -2.95
C ILE A 168 0.83 -9.26 -3.91
N ASP A 169 1.10 -8.05 -3.43
CA ASP A 169 1.08 -6.81 -4.21
C ASP A 169 2.49 -6.44 -4.68
N GLN A 170 3.03 -7.22 -5.62
CA GLN A 170 4.39 -7.06 -6.11
C GLN A 170 4.62 -5.71 -6.82
N ALA A 171 3.59 -5.16 -7.45
CA ALA A 171 3.68 -3.91 -8.18
C ALA A 171 3.22 -2.68 -7.36
N HIS A 172 2.92 -2.85 -6.07
CA HIS A 172 2.38 -1.80 -5.19
C HIS A 172 1.07 -1.17 -5.73
N CYS A 173 0.25 -1.95 -6.46
CA CYS A 173 -1.01 -1.49 -7.03
C CYS A 173 -2.02 -1.12 -5.95
N MET A 174 -2.13 -1.94 -4.91
CA MET A 174 -3.00 -1.64 -3.76
C MET A 174 -2.49 -0.39 -3.03
N GLY A 175 -1.17 -0.28 -2.87
CA GLY A 175 -0.53 0.88 -2.27
C GLY A 175 -0.94 2.18 -2.93
N GLU A 176 -0.85 2.23 -4.26
CA GLU A 176 -1.27 3.38 -5.05
C GLU A 176 -2.80 3.61 -4.99
N LEU A 177 -3.60 2.56 -5.25
CA LEU A 177 -5.06 2.65 -5.38
C LEU A 177 -5.75 3.11 -4.09
N PHE A 178 -5.32 2.57 -2.94
CA PHE A 178 -5.91 2.89 -1.64
C PHE A 178 -5.19 4.05 -0.94
N GLY A 179 -3.96 4.38 -1.34
CA GLY A 179 -3.12 5.35 -0.66
C GLY A 179 -2.47 4.78 0.59
N VAL A 180 -1.90 3.57 0.53
CA VAL A 180 -1.13 3.00 1.64
C VAL A 180 0.30 3.53 1.56
N VAL A 181 0.72 4.28 2.58
CA VAL A 181 2.07 4.90 2.65
C VAL A 181 2.97 4.28 3.71
N ASN A 182 2.43 3.40 4.55
CA ASN A 182 3.18 2.65 5.56
C ASN A 182 2.50 1.29 5.83
N VAL A 183 3.24 0.34 6.40
CA VAL A 183 2.71 -0.97 6.82
C VAL A 183 3.04 -1.22 8.31
N PRO A 184 2.16 -1.89 9.08
CA PRO A 184 0.87 -2.43 8.63
C PRO A 184 -0.23 -1.37 8.63
N ASN A 185 -1.03 -1.35 7.56
CA ASN A 185 -2.26 -0.57 7.47
C ASN A 185 -3.45 -1.48 7.20
N GLY A 186 -4.62 -1.09 7.69
CA GLY A 186 -5.89 -1.78 7.51
C GLY A 186 -6.89 -0.95 6.74
N ILE A 187 -7.73 -1.61 5.94
CA ILE A 187 -8.86 -1.01 5.23
C ILE A 187 -10.09 -1.86 5.52
N TRP A 188 -11.19 -1.23 5.93
CA TRP A 188 -12.45 -1.93 6.20
C TRP A 188 -13.43 -1.68 5.07
N ILE A 189 -13.97 -2.76 4.53
CA ILE A 189 -14.92 -2.74 3.42
C ILE A 189 -16.19 -3.45 3.88
N ASN A 190 -17.34 -2.79 3.76
CA ASN A 190 -18.63 -3.39 4.10
C ASN A 190 -19.10 -4.40 3.04
N GLU A 191 -20.22 -5.05 3.34
CA GLU A 191 -20.85 -6.08 2.53
C GLU A 191 -21.18 -5.60 1.10
N GLU A 192 -21.45 -4.31 0.91
CA GLU A 192 -21.74 -3.70 -0.39
C GLU A 192 -20.49 -3.37 -1.22
N GLY A 193 -19.30 -3.48 -0.64
CA GLY A 193 -18.03 -3.15 -1.28
C GLY A 193 -17.61 -1.68 -1.14
N PHE A 194 -18.15 -0.97 -0.15
CA PHE A 194 -17.73 0.38 0.22
C PHE A 194 -16.73 0.34 1.37
N ILE A 195 -15.67 1.12 1.24
CA ILE A 195 -14.72 1.39 2.30
C ILE A 195 -15.47 2.17 3.38
N VAL A 196 -15.45 1.67 4.61
CA VAL A 196 -15.98 2.34 5.81
C VAL A 196 -14.87 2.80 6.74
N ARG A 197 -13.64 2.31 6.57
CA ARG A 197 -12.42 2.90 7.15
C ARG A 197 -11.28 2.87 6.12
N PRO A 198 -10.71 4.03 5.73
CA PRO A 198 -9.59 4.10 4.78
C PRO A 198 -8.29 3.60 5.41
N PRO A 199 -7.18 3.48 4.64
CA PRO A 199 -5.90 3.03 5.20
C PRO A 199 -5.47 3.78 6.46
N GLU A 200 -5.38 3.05 7.56
CA GLU A 200 -4.87 3.51 8.84
C GLU A 200 -4.07 2.39 9.52
N PRO A 201 -3.19 2.69 10.50
CA PRO A 201 -2.40 1.65 11.18
C PRO A 201 -3.29 0.55 11.74
N SER A 202 -2.99 -0.71 11.39
CA SER A 202 -3.80 -1.86 11.80
C SER A 202 -3.00 -2.85 12.61
N TRP A 203 -3.61 -3.38 13.66
CA TRP A 203 -2.95 -4.28 14.60
C TRP A 203 -3.85 -5.48 14.91
N PRO A 204 -3.33 -6.71 14.95
CA PRO A 204 -4.10 -7.89 15.32
C PRO A 204 -4.28 -8.02 16.85
N GLY A 205 -4.14 -6.92 17.61
CA GLY A 205 -3.99 -6.94 19.06
C GLY A 205 -2.53 -7.11 19.44
N ARG A 206 -2.19 -8.20 20.14
CA ARG A 206 -0.79 -8.50 20.50
C ARG A 206 0.09 -8.60 19.24
N THR A 207 1.32 -8.12 19.33
CA THR A 207 2.34 -8.32 18.28
C THR A 207 3.65 -8.74 18.96
N PRO A 208 4.50 -9.57 18.34
CA PRO A 208 5.80 -9.93 18.92
C PRO A 208 6.65 -8.69 19.23
N VAL A 209 6.52 -7.64 18.42
CA VAL A 209 7.18 -6.35 18.62
C VAL A 209 6.69 -5.65 19.90
N THR A 210 5.42 -5.77 20.29
CA THR A 210 4.91 -5.14 21.53
C THR A 210 5.15 -5.98 22.78
N GLU A 211 5.21 -7.31 22.68
CA GLU A 211 5.33 -8.20 23.85
C GLU A 211 6.75 -8.28 24.42
N LEU A 212 7.76 -8.02 23.59
CA LEU A 212 9.16 -8.09 23.98
C LEU A 212 9.54 -6.92 24.94
N ALA A 213 10.06 -7.19 26.14
CA ALA A 213 10.42 -6.14 27.10
C ALA A 213 11.74 -5.41 26.74
N LEU A 214 11.72 -4.08 26.68
CA LEU A 214 12.90 -3.25 26.38
C LEU A 214 14.03 -3.39 27.40
N GLU A 215 13.67 -3.53 28.68
CA GLU A 215 14.58 -3.49 29.84
C GLU A 215 15.56 -4.68 29.87
N ASP A 216 15.28 -5.72 29.09
CA ASP A 216 16.10 -6.93 29.00
C ASP A 216 16.74 -7.13 27.63
N ILE A 217 16.68 -6.16 26.72
CA ILE A 217 17.17 -6.33 25.34
C ILE A 217 18.66 -6.74 25.33
N GLU A 218 19.48 -6.15 26.20
CA GLU A 218 20.90 -6.49 26.33
C GLU A 218 21.14 -7.91 26.88
N LYS A 219 20.13 -8.52 27.52
CA LYS A 219 20.19 -9.87 28.08
C LYS A 219 19.76 -10.94 27.08
N TRP A 220 19.13 -10.56 25.96
CA TRP A 220 18.68 -11.53 24.97
C TRP A 220 19.88 -12.13 24.24
N GLU A 221 19.91 -13.45 24.15
CA GLU A 221 21.02 -14.15 23.52
C GLU A 221 21.12 -13.86 22.01
N SER A 222 19.98 -13.59 21.36
CA SER A 222 19.90 -13.13 19.97
C SER A 222 20.47 -11.72 19.77
N VAL A 223 20.47 -10.86 20.79
CA VAL A 223 20.98 -9.48 20.69
C VAL A 223 22.50 -9.44 20.63
N LYS A 224 23.20 -10.49 21.11
CA LYS A 224 24.65 -10.64 20.97
C LYS A 224 25.12 -10.73 19.50
N GLN A 225 24.20 -11.03 18.58
CA GLN A 225 24.46 -11.14 17.15
C GLN A 225 24.06 -9.87 16.40
N LEU A 226 23.44 -8.89 17.06
CA LEU A 226 22.99 -7.64 16.47
C LEU A 226 24.11 -6.60 16.48
N THR A 227 24.14 -5.76 15.45
CA THR A 227 25.04 -4.59 15.41
C THR A 227 24.55 -3.50 16.38
N PRO A 228 25.42 -2.57 16.82
CA PRO A 228 24.99 -1.44 17.65
C PRO A 228 23.86 -0.62 17.02
N GLU A 229 23.85 -0.50 15.69
CA GLU A 229 22.82 0.20 14.93
C GLU A 229 21.48 -0.54 14.98
N HIS A 230 21.46 -1.87 14.80
CA HIS A 230 20.25 -2.67 14.98
C HIS A 230 19.65 -2.48 16.39
N ILE A 231 20.48 -2.44 17.42
CA ILE A 231 20.03 -2.23 18.80
C ILE A 231 19.37 -0.85 18.94
N GLU A 232 19.94 0.19 18.33
CA GLU A 232 19.36 1.53 18.38
C GLU A 232 18.03 1.60 17.61
N ILE A 233 17.93 0.99 16.43
CA ILE A 233 16.65 0.87 15.71
C ILE A 233 15.61 0.16 16.58
N LEU A 234 15.96 -0.93 17.25
CA LEU A 234 15.03 -1.63 18.14
C LEU A 234 14.56 -0.74 19.29
N LYS A 235 15.44 0.08 19.87
CA LYS A 235 15.07 1.07 20.90
C LYS A 235 14.09 2.11 20.35
N GLN A 236 14.28 2.57 19.11
CA GLN A 236 13.35 3.50 18.47
C GLN A 236 12.00 2.82 18.15
N VAL A 237 12.00 1.60 17.59
CA VAL A 237 10.79 0.83 17.30
C VAL A 237 9.92 0.65 18.54
N LYS A 238 10.53 0.46 19.71
CA LYS A 238 9.80 0.30 20.97
C LYS A 238 9.16 1.57 21.51
N GLN A 239 9.58 2.72 21.01
CA GLN A 239 8.96 4.01 21.30
C GLN A 239 7.82 4.34 20.32
N MET A 240 7.62 3.54 19.28
CA MET A 240 6.52 3.72 18.34
C MET A 240 5.16 3.54 19.03
N ARG A 241 4.17 4.22 18.48
CA ARG A 241 2.78 4.09 18.93
C ARG A 241 2.15 2.83 18.34
N PHE A 242 1.70 1.95 19.23
CA PHE A 242 0.91 0.77 18.87
C PHE A 242 -0.44 0.82 19.59
N GLU A 243 -1.49 1.25 18.89
CA GLU A 243 -2.87 1.33 19.40
C GLU A 243 -3.60 -0.01 19.21
N THR A 244 -2.98 -1.09 19.70
CA THR A 244 -3.37 -2.48 19.42
C THR A 244 -4.76 -2.85 19.94
N GLN A 245 -5.01 -2.55 21.22
CA GLN A 245 -6.27 -2.83 21.89
C GLN A 245 -7.40 -2.01 21.28
N LEU A 246 -7.16 -0.71 21.06
CA LEU A 246 -8.13 0.19 20.44
C LEU A 246 -8.55 -0.31 19.05
N TYR A 247 -7.61 -0.69 18.19
CA TYR A 247 -7.92 -1.16 16.84
C TYR A 247 -8.83 -2.42 16.86
N LEU A 248 -8.52 -3.40 17.73
CA LEU A 248 -9.36 -4.59 17.86
C LEU A 248 -10.76 -4.27 18.42
N GLU A 249 -10.86 -3.40 19.42
CA GLU A 249 -12.17 -2.98 19.96
C GLU A 249 -13.04 -2.33 18.89
N MET A 250 -12.45 -1.44 18.08
CA MET A 250 -13.16 -0.81 16.96
C MET A 250 -13.60 -1.85 15.92
N LEU A 251 -12.72 -2.80 15.57
CA LEU A 251 -13.02 -3.85 14.59
C LEU A 251 -14.14 -4.76 15.07
N GLU A 252 -14.09 -5.19 16.33
CA GLU A 252 -15.11 -6.04 16.95
C GLU A 252 -16.47 -5.36 17.03
N ASP A 253 -16.50 -4.08 17.39
CA ASP A 253 -17.71 -3.26 17.40
C ASP A 253 -18.32 -3.15 15.99
N TRP A 254 -17.50 -2.88 14.97
CA TRP A 254 -17.98 -2.84 13.59
C TRP A 254 -18.48 -4.18 13.06
N VAL A 255 -17.80 -5.28 13.40
CA VAL A 255 -18.25 -6.61 13.01
C VAL A 255 -19.63 -6.94 13.59
N GLU A 256 -19.87 -6.56 14.84
CA GLU A 256 -21.15 -6.80 15.54
C GLU A 256 -22.28 -5.86 15.08
N LEU A 257 -21.99 -4.56 14.95
CA LEU A 257 -23.01 -3.53 14.70
C LEU A 257 -23.16 -3.15 13.22
N GLY A 258 -22.21 -3.51 12.35
CA GLY A 258 -22.22 -3.13 10.94
C GLY A 258 -22.30 -1.62 10.76
N ALA A 259 -23.25 -1.16 9.95
CA ALA A 259 -23.44 0.27 9.66
C ALA A 259 -23.83 1.12 10.89
N GLU A 260 -24.34 0.50 11.96
CA GLU A 260 -24.67 1.21 13.21
C GLU A 260 -23.45 1.43 14.12
N SER A 261 -22.30 0.82 13.77
CA SER A 261 -21.05 1.08 14.48
C SER A 261 -20.62 2.52 14.31
N ARG A 262 -20.29 3.18 15.42
CA ARG A 262 -19.69 4.52 15.41
C ARG A 262 -18.35 4.59 14.68
N TYR A 263 -17.72 3.44 14.43
CA TYR A 263 -16.42 3.33 13.76
C TYR A 263 -16.56 3.11 12.25
N ALA A 264 -17.76 2.79 11.74
CA ALA A 264 -18.06 2.79 10.32
C ALA A 264 -18.29 4.22 9.85
N LEU A 265 -17.37 4.74 9.04
CA LEU A 265 -17.41 6.13 8.60
C LEU A 265 -18.34 6.30 7.39
N PRO A 266 -19.04 7.45 7.28
CA PRO A 266 -19.76 7.80 6.06
C PRO A 266 -18.79 8.03 4.90
N GLU A 267 -19.27 7.87 3.66
CA GLU A 267 -18.44 7.93 2.45
C GLU A 267 -17.60 9.21 2.32
N GLU A 268 -18.18 10.37 2.68
CA GLU A 268 -17.48 11.66 2.63
C GLU A 268 -16.28 11.73 3.58
N GLU A 269 -16.42 11.14 4.78
CA GLU A 269 -15.37 11.11 5.80
C GLU A 269 -14.27 10.12 5.40
N VAL A 270 -14.63 9.00 4.75
CA VAL A 270 -13.67 8.04 4.18
C VAL A 270 -12.78 8.72 3.13
N ILE A 271 -13.38 9.48 2.22
CA ILE A 271 -12.64 10.22 1.19
C ILE A 271 -11.76 11.29 1.85
N ALA A 272 -12.31 12.09 2.76
CA ALA A 272 -11.58 13.15 3.45
C ALA A 272 -10.39 12.65 4.28
N ARG A 273 -10.52 11.47 4.91
CA ARG A 273 -9.46 10.82 5.68
C ARG A 273 -8.48 10.00 4.83
N SER A 274 -8.79 9.76 3.55
CA SER A 274 -7.84 9.08 2.65
C SER A 274 -6.61 9.95 2.39
N GLN A 275 -5.48 9.31 2.08
CA GLN A 275 -4.19 10.01 1.95
C GLN A 275 -4.27 11.18 0.95
N PRO A 276 -3.72 12.36 1.27
CA PRO A 276 -3.63 13.45 0.33
C PRO A 276 -2.82 13.04 -0.92
N ARG A 277 -3.31 13.41 -2.10
CA ARG A 277 -2.65 13.18 -3.38
C ARG A 277 -2.57 14.46 -4.19
N SER A 278 -1.48 15.20 -3.99
CA SER A 278 -1.10 16.32 -4.86
C SER A 278 -0.53 15.80 -6.20
N PRO A 279 -0.34 16.67 -7.21
CA PRO A 279 0.38 16.30 -8.42
C PRO A 279 1.79 15.74 -8.16
N SER A 280 2.50 16.25 -7.15
CA SER A 280 3.83 15.74 -6.77
C SER A 280 3.76 14.33 -6.18
N VAL A 281 2.76 14.04 -5.35
CA VAL A 281 2.53 12.69 -4.80
C VAL A 281 2.14 11.71 -5.91
N ALA A 282 1.31 12.14 -6.86
CA ALA A 282 1.01 11.33 -8.04
C ALA A 282 2.26 11.06 -8.87
N GLU A 283 3.15 12.05 -9.04
CA GLU A 283 4.42 11.84 -9.76
C GLU A 283 5.32 10.87 -8.99
N ALA A 284 5.36 10.94 -7.65
CA ALA A 284 6.10 10.01 -6.82
C ALA A 284 5.67 8.56 -7.08
N ALA A 285 4.37 8.29 -7.22
CA ALA A 285 3.85 6.97 -7.55
C ALA A 285 4.29 6.50 -8.94
N ALA A 286 4.19 7.35 -9.98
CA ALA A 286 4.67 7.03 -11.32
C ALA A 286 6.18 6.73 -11.35
N ARG A 287 6.98 7.54 -10.66
CA ARG A 287 8.43 7.33 -10.50
C ARG A 287 8.71 6.01 -9.80
N TYR A 288 7.99 5.72 -8.73
CA TYR A 288 8.18 4.50 -7.97
C TYR A 288 7.84 3.24 -8.77
N GLU A 289 6.72 3.22 -9.49
CA GLU A 289 6.35 2.12 -10.39
C GLU A 289 7.37 1.92 -11.50
N LEU A 290 7.89 3.01 -12.09
CA LEU A 290 8.95 2.93 -13.10
C LEU A 290 10.23 2.32 -12.53
N GLY A 291 10.65 2.73 -11.34
CA GLY A 291 11.79 2.13 -10.64
C GLY A 291 11.58 0.63 -10.37
N GLN A 292 10.39 0.24 -9.88
CA GLN A 292 10.06 -1.18 -9.68
C GLN A 292 10.15 -1.98 -10.99
N HIS A 293 9.59 -1.44 -12.08
CA HIS A 293 9.64 -2.09 -13.39
C HIS A 293 11.08 -2.31 -13.87
N LEU A 294 11.92 -1.29 -13.75
CA LEU A 294 13.33 -1.36 -14.15
C LEU A 294 14.10 -2.36 -13.28
N HIS A 295 13.91 -2.33 -11.96
CA HIS A 295 14.55 -3.27 -11.05
C HIS A 295 14.17 -4.73 -11.38
N LEU A 296 12.87 -5.02 -11.55
CA LEU A 296 12.40 -6.36 -11.91
C LEU A 296 12.89 -6.83 -13.30
N ALA A 297 13.18 -5.89 -14.20
CA ALA A 297 13.79 -6.18 -15.50
C ALA A 297 15.33 -6.35 -15.43
N GLY A 298 15.93 -6.27 -14.24
CA GLY A 298 17.38 -6.41 -14.02
C GLY A 298 18.18 -5.11 -14.17
N PHE A 299 17.53 -3.96 -14.34
CA PHE A 299 18.16 -2.65 -14.47
C PHE A 299 18.13 -1.88 -13.14
N HIS A 300 18.62 -2.50 -12.08
CA HIS A 300 18.54 -1.94 -10.72
C HIS A 300 19.22 -0.56 -10.59
N GLU A 301 20.39 -0.37 -11.17
CA GLU A 301 21.09 0.92 -11.17
C GLU A 301 20.26 2.05 -11.82
N ASP A 302 19.45 1.71 -12.83
CA ASP A 302 18.56 2.66 -13.49
C ASP A 302 17.28 2.92 -12.69
N ALA A 303 16.90 2.02 -11.79
CA ALA A 303 15.76 2.21 -10.88
C ALA A 303 16.05 3.25 -9.79
N ILE A 304 17.30 3.31 -9.30
CA ILE A 304 17.71 4.15 -8.17
C ILE A 304 17.34 5.63 -8.35
N PRO A 305 17.64 6.31 -9.49
CA PRO A 305 17.25 7.70 -9.69
C PRO A 305 15.74 7.93 -9.61
N HIS A 306 14.93 6.98 -10.09
CA HIS A 306 13.48 7.06 -10.02
C HIS A 306 12.98 6.91 -8.57
N TRP A 307 13.53 5.97 -7.81
CA TRP A 307 13.18 5.80 -6.40
C TRP A 307 13.63 6.98 -5.53
N ARG A 308 14.83 7.53 -5.74
CA ARG A 308 15.29 8.75 -5.06
C ARG A 308 14.35 9.92 -5.31
N GLU A 309 13.89 10.09 -6.55
CA GLU A 309 12.94 11.15 -6.88
C GLU A 309 11.56 10.90 -6.24
N ALA A 310 11.09 9.65 -6.19
CA ALA A 310 9.87 9.30 -5.48
C ALA A 310 9.97 9.63 -3.98
N HIS A 311 11.10 9.31 -3.33
CA HIS A 311 11.35 9.65 -1.92
C HIS A 311 11.36 11.17 -1.71
N ARG A 312 11.97 11.93 -2.63
CA ARG A 312 12.00 13.40 -2.56
C ARG A 312 10.60 14.01 -2.69
N LEU A 313 9.77 13.46 -3.58
CA LEU A 313 8.42 13.96 -3.88
C LEU A 313 7.39 13.58 -2.81
N GLN A 314 7.58 12.44 -2.13
CA GLN A 314 6.71 11.96 -1.06
C GLN A 314 7.52 11.34 0.10
N PRO A 315 8.22 12.17 0.92
CA PRO A 315 9.17 11.69 1.92
C PRO A 315 8.53 10.90 3.07
N ASN A 316 7.24 11.08 3.31
CA ASN A 316 6.48 10.34 4.33
C ASN A 316 5.97 8.97 3.85
N ASN A 317 6.28 8.56 2.60
CA ASN A 317 5.92 7.24 2.11
C ASN A 317 6.98 6.19 2.47
N TRP A 318 6.79 5.61 3.65
CA TRP A 318 7.61 4.54 4.17
C TRP A 318 7.58 3.28 3.33
N THR A 319 6.47 2.99 2.62
CA THR A 319 6.45 1.82 1.71
C THR A 319 7.46 2.00 0.58
N TYR A 320 7.61 3.21 0.03
CA TYR A 320 8.57 3.48 -1.03
C TYR A 320 10.02 3.49 -0.54
N LYS A 321 10.27 4.13 0.62
CA LYS A 321 11.61 4.18 1.21
C LYS A 321 12.08 2.78 1.56
N ARG A 322 11.33 2.10 2.42
CA ARG A 322 11.77 0.83 3.01
C ARG A 322 11.83 -0.32 2.00
N GLN A 323 10.95 -0.34 1.00
CA GLN A 323 11.08 -1.31 -0.09
C GLN A 323 12.37 -1.08 -0.89
N ALA A 324 12.65 0.15 -1.33
CA ALA A 324 13.87 0.45 -2.08
C ALA A 324 15.12 0.12 -1.25
N TRP A 325 15.11 0.48 0.03
CA TRP A 325 16.21 0.22 0.96
C TRP A 325 16.44 -1.27 1.23
N SER A 326 15.37 -2.08 1.18
CA SER A 326 15.48 -3.53 1.37
C SER A 326 16.30 -4.22 0.29
N PHE A 327 16.48 -3.60 -0.88
CA PHE A 327 17.34 -4.14 -1.94
C PHE A 327 18.82 -3.86 -1.72
N GLU A 328 19.18 -2.82 -0.96
CA GLU A 328 20.58 -2.49 -0.66
C GLU A 328 21.04 -3.12 0.66
N ASP A 329 20.20 -3.01 1.69
CA ASP A 329 20.49 -3.47 3.04
C ASP A 329 19.21 -3.97 3.71
N PRO A 330 18.81 -5.23 3.43
CA PRO A 330 17.58 -5.82 3.97
C PRO A 330 17.59 -5.98 5.50
N ALA A 331 18.77 -5.95 6.14
CA ALA A 331 18.90 -6.21 7.57
C ALA A 331 18.67 -4.96 8.41
N VAL A 332 19.44 -3.89 8.15
CA VAL A 332 19.41 -2.65 8.96
C VAL A 332 18.58 -1.56 8.28
N GLN A 333 18.40 -1.63 6.96
CA GLN A 333 17.89 -0.53 6.14
C GLN A 333 18.71 0.75 6.34
N ASN A 334 20.04 0.62 6.25
CA ASN A 334 21.00 1.72 6.20
C ASN A 334 21.65 1.81 4.81
N PRO A 335 20.92 2.28 3.78
CA PRO A 335 21.38 2.22 2.39
C PRO A 335 22.11 3.51 1.98
N LYS A 336 22.86 4.14 2.90
CA LYS A 336 23.41 5.49 2.70
C LYS A 336 24.47 5.60 1.59
N ASP A 337 24.99 4.49 1.13
CA ASP A 337 25.84 4.45 -0.07
C ASP A 337 25.02 4.77 -1.35
N VAL A 338 23.69 4.62 -1.30
CA VAL A 338 22.77 4.72 -2.44
C VAL A 338 21.66 5.76 -2.27
N TYR A 339 21.14 5.99 -1.06
CA TYR A 339 20.02 6.92 -0.78
C TYR A 339 20.36 7.97 0.30
N ASP A 340 19.58 9.06 0.33
CA ASP A 340 19.81 10.22 1.22
C ASP A 340 19.26 10.03 2.66
N GLY A 341 19.40 8.83 3.24
CA GLY A 341 18.98 8.57 4.61
C GLY A 341 18.97 7.08 4.97
N SER A 342 18.54 6.80 6.20
CA SER A 342 18.43 5.46 6.76
C SER A 342 17.22 5.36 7.68
N MET A 343 16.80 4.14 8.01
CA MET A 343 15.69 3.90 8.95
C MET A 343 15.95 4.58 10.30
N LEU A 344 17.18 4.53 10.82
CA LEU A 344 17.50 5.13 12.11
C LEU A 344 17.44 6.66 12.07
N GLU A 345 18.07 7.29 11.07
CA GLU A 345 18.10 8.75 10.94
C GLU A 345 16.70 9.34 10.80
N ASP A 346 15.87 8.74 9.94
CA ASP A 346 14.49 9.21 9.79
C ASP A 346 13.68 9.06 11.08
N LEU A 347 13.80 7.92 11.78
CA LEU A 347 13.08 7.67 13.04
C LEU A 347 13.46 8.70 14.12
N LEU A 348 14.74 9.08 14.16
CA LEU A 348 15.22 10.12 15.06
C LEU A 348 14.69 11.50 14.65
N GLU A 349 14.66 11.81 13.35
CA GLU A 349 14.18 13.10 12.83
C GLU A 349 12.70 13.31 13.11
N ILE A 350 11.85 12.32 12.80
CA ILE A 350 10.40 12.44 13.00
C ILE A 350 9.97 12.20 14.45
N GLY A 351 10.86 11.60 15.25
CA GLY A 351 10.54 10.99 16.54
C GLY A 351 9.73 9.70 16.37
N ALA A 352 10.27 8.57 16.82
CA ALA A 352 9.69 7.25 16.58
C ALA A 352 8.22 7.09 17.02
N ILE A 353 7.78 7.83 18.05
CA ILE A 353 6.38 7.88 18.49
C ILE A 353 5.40 8.36 17.40
N ASN A 354 5.90 9.09 16.40
CA ASN A 354 5.14 9.64 15.27
C ASN A 354 5.25 8.79 14.00
N TYR A 355 5.97 7.66 14.03
CA TYR A 355 6.14 6.79 12.88
C TYR A 355 4.80 6.27 12.32
N TYR A 356 3.88 5.93 13.23
CA TYR A 356 2.49 5.67 12.91
C TYR A 356 1.62 6.84 13.37
N PRO A 357 0.71 7.34 12.53
CA PRO A 357 -0.27 8.34 12.96
C PRO A 357 -1.19 7.74 14.02
N LYS A 358 -1.79 8.61 14.84
CA LYS A 358 -2.81 8.19 15.79
C LYS A 358 -4.07 7.71 15.05
N ILE A 359 -4.64 6.59 15.49
CA ILE A 359 -5.97 6.16 15.06
C ILE A 359 -7.00 7.17 15.56
N ILE A 360 -7.90 7.60 14.67
CA ILE A 360 -9.00 8.52 15.00
C ILE A 360 -10.28 7.67 15.09
N PRO A 361 -10.77 7.35 16.31
CA PRO A 361 -11.91 6.44 16.49
C PRO A 361 -13.16 6.95 15.76
#